data_AF-C3ZVZ7-F1
#
_entry.id   AF-C3ZVZ7-F1
#
_cell.length_a   1.000
_cell.length_b   1.000
_cell.length_c   1.000
_cell.angle_alpha   90.00
_cell.angle_beta   90.00
_cell.angle_gamma   90.00
#
_symmetry.space_group_name_H-M   'P 1'
#
loop_
_entity.id
_entity.type
_entity.pdbx_description
1 polymer ?
#
loop_
_entity_poly.entity_id
_entity_poly.type
_entity_poly.pdbx_seq_one_letter_code
_entity_poly.pdbx_strand_id
1 'polypeptide(L)'
;MTDHEPQAKTLSLYSQLHDGQPKPEKMVDGWNAWFYDDLQSLPQKWPHLGENKETVGALWIGLLRFYTEEFNFREHVICIRQSAILTRFEKMWTSKCIAIEDPFDLNHNLGAGVSRKMNNFIIGAFIKGRESFGMTMRSDLLHQYMPYVEYLFDAEVLTDGAQPPTDRCCRICGKIGHFMKDCPKRR
;
A
#
# COMPACT_ATOMS: atom_id res chain seq x y z
N MET A 1 24.40 1.03 -4.18
CA MET A 1 24.13 2.08 -3.18
C MET A 1 23.81 3.33 -3.97
N THR A 2 22.56 3.49 -4.37
CA THR A 2 22.08 4.77 -4.88
C THR A 2 21.67 5.57 -3.64
N ASP A 3 22.50 6.55 -3.28
CA ASP A 3 22.11 7.57 -2.31
C ASP A 3 20.94 8.35 -2.92
N HIS A 4 19.72 7.92 -2.60
CA HIS A 4 18.54 8.71 -2.88
C HIS A 4 18.56 9.90 -1.92
N GLU A 5 18.66 11.10 -2.49
CA GLU A 5 18.47 12.35 -1.77
C GLU A 5 17.16 12.28 -0.96
N PRO A 6 17.14 12.67 0.33
CA PRO A 6 15.96 12.50 1.16
C PRO A 6 14.79 13.34 0.62
N GLN A 7 13.80 12.67 0.03
CA GLN A 7 12.58 13.31 -0.44
C GLN A 7 11.78 13.86 0.74
N ALA A 8 11.30 15.10 0.63
CA ALA A 8 10.48 15.73 1.65
C ALA A 8 9.20 14.90 1.90
N LYS A 9 8.93 14.56 3.16
CA LYS A 9 7.81 13.69 3.53
C LYS A 9 6.48 14.45 3.47
N THR A 10 5.46 13.84 2.89
CA THR A 10 4.08 14.36 2.92
C THR A 10 3.41 14.15 4.27
N LEU A 11 3.75 13.07 4.99
CA LEU A 11 3.23 12.73 6.33
C LEU A 11 4.37 12.28 7.25
N SER A 12 4.24 12.56 8.54
CA SER A 12 5.13 12.03 9.57
C SER A 12 4.61 10.70 10.15
N LEU A 13 5.49 10.00 10.87
CA LEU A 13 5.15 8.77 11.58
C LEU A 13 4.63 9.14 12.97
N TYR A 14 3.31 9.22 13.13
CA TYR A 14 2.69 9.69 14.38
C TYR A 14 3.06 8.82 15.59
N SER A 15 3.38 7.54 15.39
CA SER A 15 3.90 6.63 16.41
C SER A 15 5.31 6.99 16.93
N GLN A 16 5.99 7.95 16.29
CA GLN A 16 7.33 8.43 16.64
C GLN A 16 7.37 9.89 17.08
N LEU A 17 6.23 10.61 17.05
CA LEU A 17 6.16 12.02 17.42
C LEU A 17 6.04 12.22 18.94
N HIS A 18 7.11 11.97 19.68
CA HIS A 18 7.17 12.19 21.13
C HIS A 18 8.47 12.88 21.55
N ASP A 19 8.43 13.62 22.67
CA ASP A 19 9.51 14.52 23.12
C ASP A 19 10.68 13.84 23.85
N GLY A 20 10.74 12.50 23.86
CA GLY A 20 11.85 11.78 24.51
C GLY A 20 11.47 10.46 25.16
N GLN A 21 12.40 9.94 25.98
CA GLN A 21 12.31 8.65 26.67
C GLN A 21 11.76 8.79 28.10
N PRO A 22 10.94 7.83 28.58
CA PRO A 22 10.47 6.65 27.84
C PRO A 22 9.42 7.03 26.78
N LYS A 23 9.37 6.24 25.69
CA LYS A 23 8.31 6.36 24.69
C LYS A 23 6.94 6.23 25.39
N PRO A 24 5.95 7.05 25.05
CA PRO A 24 4.61 6.89 25.63
C PRO A 24 4.01 5.53 25.28
N GLU A 25 3.25 4.98 26.23
CA GLU A 25 2.66 3.65 26.11
C GLU A 25 1.15 3.71 26.30
N LYS A 26 0.44 3.03 25.41
CA LYS A 26 -1.00 2.75 25.53
C LYS A 26 -1.21 1.29 25.18
N MET A 27 -1.11 0.41 26.17
CA MET A 27 -1.15 -1.03 25.93
C MET A 27 -2.58 -1.52 25.65
N VAL A 28 -2.76 -2.20 24.53
CA VAL A 28 -4.00 -2.88 24.12
C VAL A 28 -3.63 -4.27 23.61
N ASP A 29 -4.18 -5.31 24.19
CA ASP A 29 -3.90 -6.72 23.83
C ASP A 29 -2.40 -7.08 23.74
N GLY A 30 -1.58 -6.47 24.61
CA GLY A 30 -0.14 -6.69 24.64
C GLY A 30 0.67 -5.84 23.64
N TRP A 31 0.02 -4.98 22.86
CA TRP A 31 0.65 -4.09 21.89
C TRP A 31 0.59 -2.62 22.35
N ASN A 32 1.67 -1.86 22.10
CA ASN A 32 1.65 -0.42 22.34
C ASN A 32 0.90 0.29 21.20
N ALA A 33 -0.35 0.66 21.46
CA ALA A 33 -1.25 1.35 20.55
C ALA A 33 -1.15 2.90 20.64
N TRP A 34 -0.08 3.43 21.23
CA TRP A 34 0.12 4.86 21.32
C TRP A 34 0.54 5.47 19.97
N PHE A 35 -0.04 6.63 19.65
CA PHE A 35 0.38 7.51 18.58
C PHE A 35 0.05 8.96 18.95
N TYR A 36 0.73 9.91 18.32
CA TYR A 36 0.44 11.34 18.49
C TYR A 36 -0.84 11.73 17.76
N ASP A 37 -1.85 12.19 18.51
CA ASP A 37 -3.20 12.49 18.01
C ASP A 37 -3.58 13.99 18.08
N ASP A 38 -2.76 14.84 18.70
CA ASP A 38 -2.96 16.29 18.73
C ASP A 38 -2.52 16.97 17.43
N LEU A 39 -3.42 16.96 16.44
CA LEU A 39 -3.17 17.59 15.15
C LEU A 39 -3.00 19.12 15.22
N GLN A 40 -3.49 19.78 16.27
CA GLN A 40 -3.38 21.24 16.41
C GLN A 40 -1.96 21.65 16.78
N SER A 41 -1.30 20.82 17.59
CA SER A 41 0.09 21.03 18.01
C SER A 41 1.11 20.29 17.11
N LEU A 42 0.66 19.71 15.99
CA LEU A 42 1.52 19.01 15.03
C LEU A 42 2.63 19.88 14.43
N PRO A 43 2.41 21.16 14.06
CA PRO A 43 3.47 22.02 13.53
C PRO A 43 4.67 22.17 14.49
N GLN A 44 4.42 22.12 15.81
CA GLN A 44 5.45 22.20 16.83
C GLN A 44 6.23 20.88 16.96
N LYS A 45 5.57 19.74 16.71
CA LYS A 45 6.19 18.41 16.79
C LYS A 45 6.85 17.95 15.49
N TRP A 46 6.44 18.52 14.36
CA TRP A 46 6.96 18.16 13.05
C TRP A 46 7.38 19.42 12.28
N PRO A 47 8.63 19.90 12.48
CA PRO A 47 9.13 21.11 11.84
C PRO A 47 9.10 21.07 10.31
N HIS A 48 9.15 19.88 9.72
CA HIS A 48 9.09 19.65 8.27
C HIS A 48 7.67 19.60 7.69
N LEU A 49 6.66 19.93 8.50
CA LEU A 49 5.25 19.95 8.06
C LEU A 49 5.09 20.89 6.85
N GLY A 50 4.57 20.32 5.76
CA GLY A 50 4.29 21.08 4.54
C GLY A 50 5.52 21.43 3.71
N GLU A 51 6.69 20.83 3.95
CA GLU A 51 7.86 20.99 3.09
C GLU A 51 7.67 20.36 1.70
N ASN A 52 6.95 19.24 1.61
CA ASN A 52 6.60 18.67 0.31
C ASN A 52 5.58 19.58 -0.40
N LYS A 53 5.93 20.04 -1.60
CA LYS A 53 5.12 20.92 -2.47
C LYS A 53 4.63 20.23 -3.75
N GLU A 54 4.78 18.91 -3.84
CA GLU A 54 4.33 18.15 -4.99
C GLU A 54 2.80 18.21 -5.11
N THR A 55 2.30 18.23 -6.35
CA THR A 55 0.86 18.16 -6.60
C THR A 55 0.33 16.76 -6.32
N VAL A 56 -0.99 16.63 -6.11
CA VAL A 56 -1.63 15.31 -5.93
C VAL A 56 -1.34 14.37 -7.10
N GLY A 57 -1.35 14.89 -8.34
CA GLY A 57 -1.02 14.10 -9.53
C GLY A 57 0.44 13.59 -9.52
N ALA A 58 1.38 14.44 -9.12
CA ALA A 58 2.79 14.04 -8.99
C ALA A 58 2.97 12.98 -7.90
N LEU A 59 2.34 13.14 -6.74
CA LEU A 59 2.36 12.16 -5.66
C LEU A 59 1.72 10.83 -6.06
N TRP A 60 0.62 10.86 -6.82
CA TRP A 60 -0.06 9.66 -7.32
C TRP A 60 0.83 8.86 -8.29
N ILE A 61 1.42 9.54 -9.29
CA ILE A 61 2.36 8.91 -10.22
C ILE A 61 3.62 8.43 -9.48
N GLY A 62 4.09 9.22 -8.51
CA GLY A 62 5.20 8.86 -7.62
C GLY A 62 4.91 7.59 -6.82
N LEU A 63 3.70 7.42 -6.29
CA LEU A 63 3.27 6.20 -5.59
C LEU A 63 3.30 4.99 -6.51
N LEU A 64 2.73 5.12 -7.72
CA LEU A 64 2.74 4.05 -8.72
C LEU A 64 4.18 3.66 -9.06
N ARG A 65 5.02 4.66 -9.36
CA ARG A 65 6.45 4.48 -9.67
C ARG A 65 7.18 3.80 -8.52
N PHE A 66 6.98 4.26 -7.29
CA PHE A 66 7.63 3.72 -6.11
C PHE A 66 7.34 2.23 -5.97
N TYR A 67 6.08 1.80 -6.07
CA TYR A 67 5.74 0.39 -5.93
C TYR A 67 6.02 -0.46 -7.18
N THR A 68 6.29 0.12 -8.35
CA THR A 68 6.64 -0.67 -9.55
C THR A 68 8.14 -0.71 -9.84
N GLU A 69 8.90 0.30 -9.42
CA GLU A 69 10.29 0.53 -9.83
C GLU A 69 11.26 0.60 -8.63
N GLU A 70 10.83 1.11 -7.47
CA GLU A 70 11.76 1.47 -6.37
C GLU A 70 11.66 0.51 -5.15
N PHE A 71 10.45 0.13 -4.74
CA PHE A 71 10.24 -0.67 -3.53
C PHE A 71 10.61 -2.15 -3.74
N ASN A 72 11.59 -2.64 -2.98
CA ASN A 72 12.01 -4.03 -3.05
C ASN A 72 11.08 -4.97 -2.26
N PHE A 73 9.98 -5.42 -2.88
CA PHE A 73 9.05 -6.40 -2.30
C PHE A 73 9.68 -7.74 -1.88
N ARG A 74 10.84 -8.09 -2.44
CA ARG A 74 11.53 -9.36 -2.12
C ARG A 74 12.26 -9.31 -0.78
N GLU A 75 12.64 -8.12 -0.33
CA GLU A 75 13.51 -7.93 0.84
C GLU A 75 12.85 -7.08 1.93
N HIS A 76 11.95 -6.17 1.59
CA HIS A 76 11.38 -5.21 2.51
C HIS A 76 9.91 -5.51 2.85
N VAL A 77 9.49 -4.99 4.01
CA VAL A 77 8.13 -5.01 4.52
C VAL A 77 7.59 -3.58 4.50
N ILE A 78 6.37 -3.40 4.00
CA ILE A 78 5.67 -2.11 4.09
C ILE A 78 5.32 -1.90 5.56
N CYS A 79 5.85 -0.82 6.15
CA CYS A 79 5.73 -0.51 7.57
C CYS A 79 5.54 0.99 7.75
N ILE A 80 4.55 1.38 8.56
CA ILE A 80 4.25 2.79 8.84
C ILE A 80 4.53 3.18 10.29
N ARG A 81 5.06 2.28 11.12
CA ARG A 81 5.42 2.62 12.52
C ARG A 81 6.84 3.17 12.65
N GLN A 82 7.69 2.95 11.63
CA GLN A 82 9.09 3.37 11.63
C GLN A 82 9.57 3.87 10.28
N SER A 83 10.57 4.75 10.31
CA SER A 83 11.21 5.33 9.11
C SER A 83 12.31 4.44 8.56
N ALA A 84 13.00 3.72 9.45
CA ALA A 84 13.99 2.74 9.06
C ALA A 84 13.34 1.59 8.29
N ILE A 85 14.01 1.14 7.23
CA ILE A 85 13.57 0.00 6.44
C ILE A 85 13.40 -1.22 7.34
N LEU A 86 12.26 -1.89 7.24
CA LEU A 86 11.98 -3.15 7.91
C LEU A 86 12.21 -4.29 6.92
N THR A 87 13.12 -5.21 7.23
CA THR A 87 13.42 -6.32 6.33
C THR A 87 12.54 -7.54 6.61
N ARG A 88 12.29 -8.33 5.57
CA ARG A 88 11.58 -9.60 5.69
C ARG A 88 12.37 -10.63 6.51
N PHE A 89 13.69 -10.53 6.48
CA PHE A 89 14.58 -11.39 7.25
C PHE A 89 14.39 -11.16 8.75
N GLU A 90 14.39 -9.90 9.19
CA GLU A 90 14.09 -9.52 10.59
C GLU A 90 12.72 -10.04 11.05
N LYS A 91 11.70 -9.97 10.18
CA LYS A 91 10.35 -10.47 10.46
C LYS A 91 10.18 -11.98 10.30
N MET A 92 11.18 -12.69 9.77
CA MET A 92 11.09 -14.08 9.34
C MET A 92 9.92 -14.35 8.37
N TRP A 93 9.51 -13.34 7.59
CA TRP A 93 8.40 -13.43 6.64
C TRP A 93 8.89 -13.90 5.27
N THR A 94 9.02 -15.21 5.10
CA THR A 94 9.70 -15.85 3.95
C THR A 94 8.92 -15.89 2.63
N SER A 95 7.62 -15.57 2.65
CA SER A 95 6.81 -15.45 1.42
C SER A 95 7.45 -14.48 0.42
N LYS A 96 7.16 -14.63 -0.88
CA LYS A 96 7.60 -13.67 -1.91
C LYS A 96 6.48 -12.73 -2.37
N CYS A 97 5.32 -12.82 -1.73
CA CYS A 97 4.20 -11.90 -1.97
C CYS A 97 4.35 -10.64 -1.13
N ILE A 98 3.54 -9.62 -1.45
CA ILE A 98 3.41 -8.37 -0.69
C ILE A 98 3.33 -8.67 0.81
N ALA A 99 4.10 -7.93 1.60
CA ALA A 99 4.09 -7.99 3.06
C ALA A 99 3.88 -6.59 3.63
N ILE A 100 2.90 -6.48 4.52
CA ILE A 100 2.49 -5.22 5.15
C ILE A 100 2.35 -5.52 6.64
N GLU A 101 3.18 -4.89 7.46
CA GLU A 101 3.09 -4.97 8.92
C GLU A 101 1.93 -4.10 9.41
N ASP A 102 1.07 -4.66 10.25
CA ASP A 102 0.12 -3.86 11.02
C ASP A 102 0.88 -2.92 11.97
N PRO A 103 0.48 -1.63 12.11
CA PRO A 103 1.21 -0.66 12.92
C PRO A 103 1.25 -1.00 14.42
N PHE A 104 0.35 -1.87 14.90
CA PHE A 104 0.23 -2.23 16.31
C PHE A 104 0.46 -3.72 16.53
N ASP A 105 -0.29 -4.60 15.86
CA ASP A 105 -0.05 -6.05 15.92
C ASP A 105 1.13 -6.41 15.02
N LEU A 106 2.35 -6.29 15.56
CA LEU A 106 3.55 -6.46 14.76
C LEU A 106 3.69 -7.91 14.23
N ASN A 107 2.96 -8.88 14.77
CA ASN A 107 2.98 -10.24 14.24
C ASN A 107 2.05 -10.42 13.03
N HIS A 108 1.15 -9.47 12.79
CA HIS A 108 0.17 -9.53 11.73
C HIS A 108 0.71 -8.99 10.41
N ASN A 109 0.91 -9.89 9.45
CA ASN A 109 1.16 -9.54 8.05
C ASN A 109 -0.16 -9.50 7.27
N LEU A 110 -0.64 -8.32 6.89
CA LEU A 110 -1.88 -8.15 6.13
C LEU A 110 -1.82 -8.81 4.73
N GLY A 111 -0.62 -9.06 4.20
CA GLY A 111 -0.40 -9.77 2.94
C GLY A 111 -0.39 -11.29 3.05
N ALA A 112 -0.47 -11.87 4.25
CA ALA A 112 -0.33 -13.33 4.45
C ALA A 112 -1.38 -14.17 3.71
N GLY A 113 -2.57 -13.62 3.47
CA GLY A 113 -3.65 -14.28 2.73
C GLY A 113 -3.49 -14.28 1.20
N VAL A 114 -2.60 -13.44 0.67
CA VAL A 114 -2.47 -13.20 -0.78
C VAL A 114 -1.79 -14.40 -1.45
N SER A 115 -2.48 -15.01 -2.42
CA SER A 115 -1.91 -16.09 -3.24
C SER A 115 -0.89 -15.53 -4.23
N ARG A 116 0.02 -16.37 -4.75
CA ARG A 116 0.96 -15.95 -5.80
C ARG A 116 0.25 -15.39 -7.04
N LYS A 117 -0.87 -16.01 -7.45
CA LYS A 117 -1.66 -15.54 -8.59
C LYS A 117 -2.25 -14.15 -8.32
N MET A 118 -2.84 -13.96 -7.14
CA MET A 118 -3.40 -12.67 -6.75
C MET A 118 -2.30 -11.60 -6.61
N ASN A 119 -1.14 -11.95 -6.05
CA ASN A 119 0.01 -11.06 -5.98
C ASN A 119 0.44 -10.56 -7.36
N ASN A 120 0.59 -11.48 -8.33
CA ASN A 120 0.94 -11.11 -9.69
C ASN A 120 -0.12 -10.24 -10.35
N PHE A 121 -1.41 -10.52 -10.09
CA PHE A 121 -2.52 -9.70 -10.57
C PHE A 121 -2.46 -8.27 -10.01
N ILE A 122 -2.26 -8.11 -8.70
CA ILE A 122 -2.15 -6.80 -8.03
C ILE A 122 -0.94 -6.02 -8.60
N ILE A 123 0.25 -6.63 -8.63
CA ILE A 123 1.45 -5.96 -9.16
C ILE A 123 1.27 -5.60 -10.65
N GLY A 124 0.67 -6.49 -11.44
CA GLY A 124 0.34 -6.21 -12.84
C GLY A 124 -0.55 -4.99 -13.00
N ALA A 125 -1.59 -4.85 -12.17
CA ALA A 125 -2.47 -3.69 -12.19
C ALA A 125 -1.74 -2.39 -11.81
N PHE A 126 -0.80 -2.43 -10.87
CA PHE A 126 0.05 -1.27 -10.55
C PHE A 126 0.96 -0.87 -11.71
N ILE A 127 1.55 -1.84 -12.42
CA ILE A 127 2.37 -1.59 -13.62
C ILE A 127 1.52 -0.93 -14.71
N LYS A 128 0.32 -1.44 -14.98
CA LYS A 128 -0.60 -0.86 -15.97
C LYS A 128 -1.08 0.52 -15.58
N GLY A 129 -1.37 0.74 -14.30
CA GLY A 129 -1.65 2.07 -13.77
C GLY A 129 -0.48 3.02 -13.98
N ARG A 130 0.75 2.59 -13.66
CA ARG A 130 1.97 3.39 -13.86
C ARG A 130 2.19 3.79 -15.32
N GLU A 131 1.89 2.90 -16.25
CA GLU A 131 1.92 3.18 -17.70
C GLU A 131 0.83 4.18 -18.08
N SER A 132 -0.44 3.91 -17.72
CA SER A 132 -1.60 4.73 -18.09
C SER A 132 -1.52 6.16 -17.54
N PHE A 133 -1.22 6.33 -16.25
CA PHE A 133 -1.12 7.65 -15.61
C PHE A 133 0.20 8.37 -15.92
N GLY A 134 1.26 7.64 -16.28
CA GLY A 134 2.58 8.20 -16.56
C GLY A 134 2.77 8.65 -18.01
N MET A 135 1.89 8.23 -18.92
CA MET A 135 1.89 8.72 -20.29
C MET A 135 1.22 10.10 -20.35
N THR A 136 1.91 11.08 -20.95
CA THR A 136 1.26 12.31 -21.43
C THR A 136 0.41 11.94 -22.63
N MET A 137 -0.77 11.39 -22.38
CA MET A 137 -1.77 11.23 -23.42
C MET A 137 -2.13 12.61 -23.94
N ARG A 138 -2.12 12.76 -25.26
CA ARG A 138 -2.63 13.92 -25.99
C ARG A 138 -4.11 14.08 -25.63
N SER A 139 -4.36 14.85 -24.57
CA SER A 139 -5.69 15.03 -23.97
C SER A 139 -6.69 15.62 -24.95
N ASP A 140 -6.21 16.25 -26.02
CA ASP A 140 -6.93 16.74 -27.17
C ASP A 140 -7.64 15.64 -27.98
N LEU A 141 -7.08 14.42 -28.01
CA LEU A 141 -7.64 13.30 -28.78
C LEU A 141 -8.62 12.42 -27.98
N LEU A 142 -8.43 12.31 -26.66
CA LEU A 142 -9.24 11.44 -25.80
C LEU A 142 -10.63 12.02 -25.49
N HIS A 143 -10.72 13.33 -25.27
CA HIS A 143 -12.00 14.02 -24.99
C HIS A 143 -13.05 13.83 -26.08
N GLN A 144 -12.65 13.44 -27.29
CA GLN A 144 -13.57 13.26 -28.42
C GLN A 144 -14.34 11.92 -28.37
N TYR A 145 -13.88 10.92 -27.60
CA TYR A 145 -14.47 9.57 -27.61
C TYR A 145 -14.78 8.98 -26.24
N MET A 146 -14.07 9.39 -25.16
CA MET A 146 -14.34 8.97 -23.79
C MET A 146 -13.90 10.08 -22.80
N PRO A 147 -14.59 10.28 -21.66
CA PRO A 147 -14.05 11.10 -20.58
C PRO A 147 -12.69 10.54 -20.14
N TYR A 148 -11.64 11.35 -20.18
CA TYR A 148 -10.26 10.93 -19.87
C TYR A 148 -10.12 10.17 -18.53
N VAL A 149 -10.94 10.53 -17.54
CA VAL A 149 -10.99 9.87 -16.23
C VAL A 149 -11.52 8.43 -16.32
N GLU A 150 -12.51 8.17 -17.17
CA GLU A 150 -13.05 6.82 -17.34
C GLU A 150 -11.99 5.88 -17.92
N TYR A 151 -11.20 6.36 -18.88
CA TYR A 151 -10.08 5.60 -19.44
C TYR A 151 -8.99 5.29 -18.40
N LEU A 152 -8.61 6.28 -17.56
CA LEU A 152 -7.56 6.11 -16.55
C LEU A 152 -7.88 5.02 -15.51
N PHE A 153 -9.18 4.84 -15.23
CA PHE A 153 -9.66 3.86 -14.24
C PHE A 153 -10.41 2.69 -14.87
N ASP A 154 -10.30 2.51 -16.19
CA ASP A 154 -10.92 1.42 -16.90
C ASP A 154 -10.27 0.09 -16.46
N ALA A 155 -11.09 -0.85 -16.00
CA ALA A 155 -10.61 -2.13 -15.50
C ALA A 155 -9.98 -2.98 -16.61
N GLU A 156 -10.49 -2.93 -17.83
CA GLU A 156 -9.90 -3.65 -18.97
C GLU A 156 -8.53 -3.09 -19.30
N VAL A 157 -8.35 -1.77 -19.25
CA VAL A 157 -7.03 -1.11 -19.44
C VAL A 157 -6.07 -1.47 -18.32
N LEU A 158 -6.51 -1.43 -17.06
CA LEU A 158 -5.66 -1.70 -15.90
C LEU A 158 -5.33 -3.18 -15.70
N THR A 159 -6.03 -4.09 -16.38
CA THR A 159 -5.87 -5.54 -16.18
C THR A 159 -5.65 -6.33 -17.47
N ASP A 160 -5.54 -5.67 -18.62
CA ASP A 160 -5.58 -6.28 -19.96
C ASP A 160 -6.80 -7.23 -20.12
N GLY A 161 -7.95 -6.83 -19.57
CA GLY A 161 -9.18 -7.63 -19.53
C GLY A 161 -9.14 -8.87 -18.63
N ALA A 162 -8.04 -9.12 -17.92
CA ALA A 162 -7.92 -10.28 -17.04
C ALA A 162 -8.81 -10.14 -15.80
N GLN A 163 -9.42 -11.24 -15.38
CA GLN A 163 -10.24 -11.28 -14.17
C GLN A 163 -9.38 -11.62 -12.93
N PRO A 164 -9.70 -11.05 -11.75
CA PRO A 164 -9.02 -11.39 -10.51
C PRO A 164 -9.07 -12.91 -10.24
N PRO A 165 -7.96 -13.54 -9.80
CA PRO A 165 -7.95 -14.96 -9.47
C PRO A 165 -8.93 -15.32 -8.35
N THR A 166 -9.73 -16.36 -8.57
CA THR A 166 -10.75 -16.86 -7.62
C THR A 166 -10.45 -18.27 -7.11
N ASP A 167 -9.22 -18.75 -7.26
CA ASP A 167 -8.82 -20.14 -6.98
C ASP A 167 -8.97 -20.56 -5.51
N ARG A 168 -8.95 -19.59 -4.58
CA ARG A 168 -9.19 -19.84 -3.14
C ARG A 168 -10.64 -19.60 -2.71
N CYS A 169 -11.49 -19.14 -3.62
CA CYS A 169 -12.87 -18.81 -3.34
C CYS A 169 -13.77 -20.04 -3.46
N CYS A 170 -14.78 -20.12 -2.60
CA CYS A 170 -15.85 -21.10 -2.71
C CYS A 170 -16.58 -20.95 -4.05
N ARG A 171 -16.73 -22.06 -4.79
CA ARG A 171 -17.35 -22.06 -6.12
C ARG A 171 -18.85 -21.72 -6.13
N ILE A 172 -19.50 -21.75 -4.96
CA ILE A 172 -20.93 -21.44 -4.81
C ILE A 172 -21.15 -19.95 -4.55
N CYS A 173 -20.37 -19.34 -3.65
CA CYS A 173 -20.62 -17.96 -3.19
C CYS A 173 -19.49 -16.96 -3.50
N GLY A 174 -18.34 -17.43 -3.99
CA GLY A 174 -17.17 -16.59 -4.29
C GLY A 174 -16.40 -16.09 -3.07
N LYS A 175 -16.70 -16.56 -1.85
CA LYS A 175 -16.01 -16.14 -0.61
C LYS A 175 -15.00 -17.19 -0.14
N ILE A 176 -13.96 -16.76 0.57
CA ILE A 176 -12.95 -17.64 1.19
C ILE A 176 -13.43 -18.16 2.57
N GLY A 177 -12.65 -19.05 3.19
CA GLY A 177 -12.78 -19.39 4.62
C GLY A 177 -13.75 -20.51 4.98
N HIS A 178 -14.29 -21.24 4.00
CA HIS A 178 -15.20 -22.38 4.25
C HIS A 178 -15.14 -23.41 3.12
N PHE A 179 -15.50 -24.66 3.44
CA PHE A 179 -15.70 -25.70 2.42
C PHE A 179 -17.05 -25.52 1.73
N MET A 180 -17.19 -26.03 0.49
CA MET A 180 -18.46 -25.94 -0.26
C MET A 180 -19.64 -26.53 0.50
N LYS A 181 -19.44 -27.64 1.23
CA LYS A 181 -20.48 -28.29 2.03
C LYS A 181 -21.05 -27.38 3.13
N ASP A 182 -20.24 -26.46 3.64
CA ASP A 182 -20.54 -25.52 4.71
C ASP A 182 -20.91 -24.13 4.16
N CYS A 183 -21.12 -24.01 2.84
CA CYS A 183 -21.41 -22.72 2.22
C CYS A 183 -22.82 -22.22 2.59
N PRO A 184 -22.96 -20.98 3.12
CA PRO A 184 -24.27 -20.43 3.48
C PRO A 184 -25.26 -20.29 2.30
N LYS A 185 -24.74 -20.28 1.06
CA LYS A 185 -25.54 -20.21 -0.16
C LYS A 185 -25.79 -21.58 -0.80
N ARG A 186 -25.30 -22.66 -0.21
CA ARG A 186 -25.56 -24.02 -0.70
C ARG A 186 -26.99 -24.41 -0.34
N ARG A 187 -27.85 -24.48 -1.36
CA ARG A 187 -29.18 -25.07 -1.28
C ARG A 187 -29.09 -26.59 -1.35
#